data_AF-A0AAU3GMD5-F1
#
_entry.id   AF-A0AAU3GMD5-F1
#
_cell.length_a   1.000
_cell.length_b   1.000
_cell.length_c   1.000
_cell.angle_alpha   90.00
_cell.angle_beta   90.00
_cell.angle_gamma   90.00
#
_symmetry.space_group_name_H-M   'P 1'
#
loop_
_entity.id
_entity.type
_entity.pdbx_description
1 polymer ?
#
loop_
_entity_poly.entity_id
_entity_poly.type
_entity_poly.pdbx_seq_one_letter_code
_entity_poly.pdbx_strand_id
1 'polypeptide(L)'
;MRSTALRHTVRALSAAVCVTLSAALPAAADGAAESGTATGRTVISTGHVDIGPRFAEDGWTVQIHDGTADPAVWRDTDDVVLQVGDPAKIEAPGGEEFGFLGDSGDDVWVLPQAQQEGVVWPGWNSQDAEVTASVVREVTWELTDVTGPGDFVLFLNGTFGAPETVFDSTERLPQETGIDINTHVHGNWAFTEPGTYLLDMRMKATTKEGKTYDSRRTLHFSVGPQDPEKAFTASDPAGTHEDRKTRSSPSHAQADGSSDSAGSSTALWWGIGAVAIVAAAALIAVRRRRRGDREGPAPAAETDAPAVGKGETDEPA
;
A
#
# COMPACT_ATOMS: atom_id res chain seq x y z
N MET A 1 -49.85 28.36 -49.99
CA MET A 1 -49.59 28.01 -48.58
C MET A 1 -48.10 28.20 -48.34
N ARG A 2 -47.73 29.11 -47.43
CA ARG A 2 -46.36 29.59 -47.24
C ARG A 2 -45.60 28.71 -46.25
N SER A 3 -44.33 28.48 -46.58
CA SER A 3 -43.32 27.74 -45.85
C SER A 3 -42.88 28.47 -44.57
N THR A 4 -42.62 27.74 -43.48
CA THR A 4 -41.79 28.25 -42.37
C THR A 4 -41.11 27.07 -41.66
N ALA A 5 -39.80 26.94 -41.86
CA ALA A 5 -38.93 26.00 -41.15
C ALA A 5 -38.53 26.61 -39.79
N LEU A 6 -38.82 25.91 -38.71
CA LEU A 6 -38.41 26.31 -37.36
C LEU A 6 -37.01 25.74 -37.08
N ARG A 7 -36.03 26.64 -36.94
CA ARG A 7 -34.66 26.30 -36.53
C ARG A 7 -34.64 26.18 -35.00
N HIS A 8 -34.37 25.00 -34.46
CA HIS A 8 -34.03 24.86 -33.05
C HIS A 8 -32.51 25.00 -32.89
N THR A 9 -32.10 26.14 -32.31
CA THR A 9 -30.75 26.41 -31.84
C THR A 9 -30.54 25.71 -30.50
N VAL A 10 -29.65 24.71 -30.47
CA VAL A 10 -29.15 24.11 -29.22
C VAL A 10 -28.07 25.04 -28.65
N ARG A 11 -28.33 25.63 -27.48
CA ARG A 11 -27.32 26.33 -26.67
C ARG A 11 -26.50 25.27 -25.93
N ALA A 12 -25.24 25.10 -26.31
CA ALA A 12 -24.27 24.37 -25.51
C ALA A 12 -23.81 25.26 -24.34
N LEU A 13 -24.13 24.89 -23.10
CA LEU A 13 -23.48 25.43 -21.91
C LEU A 13 -22.12 24.74 -21.77
N SER A 14 -21.03 25.47 -21.95
CA SER A 14 -19.69 25.02 -21.59
C SER A 14 -19.53 25.13 -20.07
N ALA A 15 -19.56 24.01 -19.36
CA ALA A 15 -19.12 23.91 -17.98
C ALA A 15 -17.57 23.92 -17.96
N ALA A 16 -16.98 24.94 -17.33
CA ALA A 16 -15.55 25.02 -17.11
C ALA A 16 -15.17 24.04 -15.99
N VAL A 17 -14.50 22.94 -16.34
CA VAL A 17 -13.87 22.04 -15.37
C VAL A 17 -12.58 22.70 -14.89
N CYS A 18 -12.57 23.20 -13.66
CA CYS A 18 -11.34 23.58 -12.96
C CYS A 18 -10.62 22.30 -12.51
N VAL A 19 -9.62 21.85 -13.27
CA VAL A 19 -8.67 20.83 -12.83
C VAL A 19 -7.69 21.50 -11.88
N THR A 20 -7.86 21.30 -10.58
CA THR A 20 -6.82 21.64 -9.60
C THR A 20 -5.72 20.59 -9.68
N LEU A 21 -4.55 21.01 -10.16
CA LEU A 21 -3.33 20.20 -10.20
C LEU A 21 -2.76 20.15 -8.78
N SER A 22 -3.07 19.10 -8.01
CA SER A 22 -2.34 18.84 -6.75
C SER A 22 -0.90 18.51 -7.10
N ALA A 23 0.03 19.39 -6.72
CA ALA A 23 1.45 19.11 -6.79
C ALA A 23 1.77 18.04 -5.74
N ALA A 24 2.25 16.87 -6.19
CA ALA A 24 2.87 15.90 -5.30
C ALA A 24 4.14 16.55 -4.73
N LEU A 25 4.14 16.80 -3.42
CA LEU A 25 5.35 17.13 -2.69
C LEU A 25 6.23 15.87 -2.67
N PRO A 26 7.54 15.97 -2.91
CA PRO A 26 8.43 14.85 -2.64
C PRO A 26 8.40 14.59 -1.14
N ALA A 27 7.99 13.38 -0.75
CA ALA A 27 8.26 12.88 0.60
C ALA A 27 9.78 12.92 0.79
N ALA A 28 10.23 13.71 1.76
CA ALA A 28 11.61 13.69 2.17
C ALA A 28 11.88 12.28 2.71
N ALA A 29 12.81 11.57 2.07
CA ALA A 29 13.42 10.39 2.67
C ALA A 29 14.22 10.90 3.87
N ASP A 30 13.64 10.83 5.07
CA ASP A 30 14.37 11.12 6.29
C ASP A 30 15.27 9.92 6.61
N GLY A 31 16.44 9.96 6.00
CA GLY A 31 17.53 9.00 6.20
C GLY A 31 18.27 9.24 7.51
N ALA A 32 17.56 9.27 8.63
CA ALA A 32 18.17 9.03 9.94
C ALA A 32 18.02 7.54 10.23
N ALA A 33 19.14 6.84 10.41
CA ALA A 33 19.12 5.46 10.86
C ALA A 33 18.38 5.40 12.20
N GLU A 34 17.15 4.87 12.18
CA GLU A 34 16.35 4.60 13.38
C GLU A 34 16.93 3.41 14.12
N SER A 35 18.14 3.56 14.66
CA SER A 35 18.93 2.48 15.21
C SER A 35 18.43 2.10 16.60
N GLY A 36 17.34 1.35 16.65
CA GLY A 36 16.82 0.73 17.86
C GLY A 36 15.39 0.25 17.72
N THR A 37 14.98 -0.59 18.67
CA THR A 37 13.58 -0.95 18.92
C THR A 37 13.18 -0.27 20.23
N ALA A 38 12.16 0.58 20.17
CA ALA A 38 11.57 1.18 21.34
C ALA A 38 10.88 0.10 22.18
N THR A 39 10.99 0.24 23.50
CA THR A 39 10.44 -0.72 24.45
C THR A 39 9.23 -0.14 25.17
N GLY A 40 8.37 -1.03 25.66
CA GLY A 40 7.27 -0.67 26.53
C GLY A 40 5.93 -0.66 25.81
N ARG A 41 4.95 -1.22 26.51
CA ARG A 41 3.57 -1.35 26.04
C ARG A 41 2.99 -0.02 25.61
N THR A 42 2.48 0.01 24.39
CA THR A 42 1.94 1.20 23.75
C THR A 42 0.63 0.86 23.05
N VAL A 43 -0.43 1.58 23.42
CA VAL A 43 -1.69 1.54 22.68
C VAL A 43 -1.67 2.65 21.64
N ILE A 44 -1.84 2.28 20.36
CA ILE A 44 -1.90 3.22 19.25
C ILE A 44 -3.34 3.27 18.75
N SER A 45 -4.01 4.40 18.96
CA SER A 45 -5.42 4.58 18.58
C SER A 45 -5.63 5.48 17.37
N THR A 46 -4.60 6.21 16.93
CA THR A 46 -4.67 7.09 15.76
C THR A 46 -3.30 7.32 15.16
N GLY A 47 -3.27 7.59 13.85
CA GLY A 47 -2.04 7.93 13.13
C GLY A 47 -1.46 6.78 12.32
N HIS A 48 -0.38 7.07 11.61
CA HIS A 48 0.22 6.17 10.63
C HIS A 48 1.12 5.14 11.32
N VAL A 49 0.93 3.86 10.98
CA VAL A 49 1.82 2.77 11.36
C VAL A 49 2.06 1.85 10.17
N ASP A 50 3.23 1.25 10.07
CA ASP A 50 3.50 0.23 9.06
C ASP A 50 4.02 -1.06 9.68
N ILE A 51 3.48 -2.20 9.27
CA ILE A 51 3.99 -3.52 9.62
C ILE A 51 4.96 -3.97 8.54
N GLY A 52 6.18 -4.34 8.91
CA GLY A 52 7.18 -4.68 7.92
C GLY A 52 8.30 -5.55 8.45
N PRO A 53 8.98 -6.28 7.56
CA PRO A 53 10.20 -6.95 7.91
C PRO A 53 11.33 -5.94 8.07
N ARG A 54 12.29 -6.29 8.90
CA ARG A 54 13.47 -5.47 9.21
C ARG A 54 14.64 -6.36 9.60
N PHE A 55 15.86 -5.91 9.35
CA PHE A 55 17.05 -6.43 10.02
C PHE A 55 17.32 -5.61 11.28
N ALA A 56 16.98 -6.17 12.44
CA ALA A 56 17.29 -5.61 13.76
C ALA A 56 18.60 -6.22 14.30
N GLU A 57 19.00 -5.85 15.53
CA GLU A 57 20.25 -6.33 16.14
C GLU A 57 20.35 -7.86 16.19
N ASP A 58 19.23 -8.55 16.44
CA ASP A 58 19.15 -10.02 16.48
C ASP A 58 18.90 -10.70 15.12
N GLY A 59 18.80 -9.90 14.04
CA GLY A 59 18.59 -10.35 12.67
C GLY A 59 17.20 -10.02 12.12
N TRP A 60 16.76 -10.81 11.15
CA TRP A 60 15.45 -10.63 10.50
C TRP A 60 14.30 -10.78 11.50
N THR A 61 13.44 -9.77 11.53
CA THR A 61 12.23 -9.75 12.35
C THR A 61 11.10 -9.03 11.62
N VAL A 62 9.89 -9.09 12.17
CA VAL A 62 8.75 -8.26 11.77
C VAL A 62 8.44 -7.31 12.92
N GLN A 63 8.35 -6.02 12.63
CA GLN A 63 8.12 -4.96 13.61
C GLN A 63 7.09 -3.97 13.08
N ILE A 64 6.62 -3.12 13.99
CA ILE A 64 5.76 -1.98 13.67
C ILE A 64 6.61 -0.73 13.64
N HIS A 65 6.63 -0.05 12.50
CA HIS A 65 7.12 1.32 12.40
C HIS A 65 6.01 2.26 12.88
N ASP A 66 6.19 2.82 14.07
CA ASP A 66 5.28 3.75 14.71
C ASP A 66 5.58 5.19 14.26
N GLY A 67 4.85 5.64 13.24
CA GLY A 67 4.91 7.01 12.73
C GLY A 67 4.16 8.04 13.58
N THR A 68 3.62 7.63 14.73
CA THR A 68 2.92 8.53 15.67
C THR A 68 3.87 9.13 16.71
N ALA A 69 5.04 8.52 16.88
CA ALA A 69 6.13 9.06 17.67
C ALA A 69 6.90 10.15 16.89
N ASP A 70 7.57 11.06 17.63
CA ASP A 70 8.44 12.09 17.07
C ASP A 70 9.82 12.07 17.77
N PRO A 71 10.89 11.58 17.11
CA PRO A 71 10.88 10.94 15.78
C PRO A 71 10.11 9.61 15.78
N ALA A 72 9.82 9.08 14.58
CA ALA A 72 9.25 7.75 14.45
C ALA A 72 10.17 6.68 15.10
N VAL A 73 9.58 5.56 15.47
CA VAL A 73 10.29 4.47 16.16
C VAL A 73 9.81 3.12 15.68
N TRP A 74 10.69 2.12 15.74
CA TRP A 74 10.31 0.71 15.59
C TRP A 74 9.90 0.11 16.92
N ARG A 75 8.86 -0.74 16.93
CA ARG A 75 8.37 -1.44 18.11
C ARG A 75 8.16 -2.93 17.81
N ASP A 76 8.37 -3.77 18.82
CA ASP A 76 7.96 -5.16 18.75
C ASP A 76 6.44 -5.28 18.74
N THR A 77 5.92 -6.25 18.00
CA THR A 77 4.47 -6.45 17.83
C THR A 77 3.75 -6.79 19.16
N ASP A 78 4.48 -7.39 20.11
CA ASP A 78 3.97 -7.77 21.42
C ASP A 78 3.86 -6.57 22.39
N ASP A 79 4.59 -5.49 22.10
CA ASP A 79 4.58 -4.24 22.86
C ASP A 79 3.54 -3.24 22.30
N VAL A 80 2.78 -3.60 21.26
CA VAL A 80 1.82 -2.70 20.61
C VAL A 80 0.43 -3.31 20.57
N VAL A 81 -0.57 -2.52 20.97
CA VAL A 81 -1.98 -2.78 20.69
C VAL A 81 -2.51 -1.69 19.76
N LEU A 82 -3.04 -2.10 18.61
CA LEU A 82 -3.75 -1.21 17.69
C LEU A 82 -5.21 -1.10 18.14
N GLN A 83 -5.62 0.08 18.61
CA GLN A 83 -6.98 0.32 19.05
C GLN A 83 -7.86 0.73 17.86
N VAL A 84 -8.90 -0.06 17.60
CA VAL A 84 -9.91 0.17 16.57
C VAL A 84 -11.16 0.72 17.26
N GLY A 85 -11.17 2.03 17.52
CA GLY A 85 -12.23 2.71 18.27
C GLY A 85 -13.49 3.03 17.45
N ASP A 86 -14.45 3.71 18.10
CA ASP A 86 -15.73 4.12 17.50
C ASP A 86 -15.61 4.89 16.16
N PRO A 87 -14.58 5.74 15.92
CA PRO A 87 -14.41 6.39 14.62
C PRO A 87 -14.20 5.42 13.43
N ALA A 88 -13.80 4.17 13.70
CA ALA A 88 -13.65 3.12 12.68
C ALA A 88 -14.94 2.31 12.47
N LYS A 89 -15.99 2.55 13.25
CA LYS A 89 -17.25 1.80 13.17
C LYS A 89 -18.11 2.29 12.01
N ILE A 90 -18.53 1.38 11.14
CA ILE A 90 -19.42 1.65 10.01
C ILE A 90 -20.52 0.57 9.94
N GLU A 91 -21.55 0.83 9.15
CA GLU A 91 -22.49 -0.21 8.72
C GLU A 91 -21.91 -0.95 7.51
N ALA A 92 -21.97 -2.28 7.52
CA ALA A 92 -21.55 -3.13 6.42
C ALA A 92 -22.29 -2.71 5.13
N PRO A 93 -21.57 -2.41 4.03
CA PRO A 93 -22.18 -2.05 2.77
C PRO A 93 -23.08 -3.16 2.24
N GLY A 94 -24.14 -2.80 1.51
CA GLY A 94 -24.88 -3.77 0.72
C GLY A 94 -24.10 -4.20 -0.53
N GLY A 95 -24.47 -5.36 -1.08
CA GLY A 95 -23.82 -5.95 -2.25
C GLY A 95 -23.16 -7.28 -1.90
N GLU A 96 -23.24 -8.25 -2.82
CA GLU A 96 -22.67 -9.59 -2.60
C GLU A 96 -21.14 -9.52 -2.45
N GLU A 97 -20.51 -8.52 -3.07
CA GLU A 97 -19.06 -8.31 -3.01
C GLU A 97 -18.55 -7.93 -1.61
N PHE A 98 -19.40 -7.43 -0.72
CA PHE A 98 -19.06 -7.08 0.67
C PHE A 98 -19.60 -8.08 1.69
N GLY A 99 -20.15 -9.22 1.26
CA GLY A 99 -20.78 -10.20 2.15
C GLY A 99 -19.84 -10.78 3.22
N PHE A 100 -18.52 -10.68 3.03
CA PHE A 100 -17.52 -11.04 4.05
C PHE A 100 -17.53 -10.12 5.28
N LEU A 101 -18.18 -8.96 5.20
CA LEU A 101 -18.36 -8.05 6.34
C LEU A 101 -19.60 -8.40 7.18
N GLY A 102 -20.43 -9.34 6.75
CA GLY A 102 -21.72 -9.64 7.37
C GLY A 102 -22.91 -9.17 6.53
N ASP A 103 -24.09 -9.12 7.14
CA ASP A 103 -25.29 -8.67 6.46
C ASP A 103 -25.27 -7.14 6.29
N SER A 104 -25.86 -6.65 5.20
CA SER A 104 -25.96 -5.21 4.95
C SER A 104 -26.62 -4.50 6.14
N GLY A 105 -25.93 -3.51 6.71
CA GLY A 105 -26.38 -2.78 7.88
C GLY A 105 -25.83 -3.29 9.21
N ASP A 106 -25.12 -4.40 9.24
CA ASP A 106 -24.43 -4.87 10.43
C ASP A 106 -23.31 -3.89 10.84
N ASP A 107 -23.11 -3.74 12.14
CA ASP A 107 -22.02 -2.93 12.67
C ASP A 107 -20.68 -3.65 12.47
N VAL A 108 -19.74 -3.02 11.76
CA VAL A 108 -18.37 -3.50 11.56
C VAL A 108 -17.34 -2.42 11.87
N TRP A 109 -16.12 -2.83 12.20
CA TRP A 109 -15.02 -1.92 12.49
C TRP A 109 -13.97 -2.01 11.40
N VAL A 110 -13.79 -0.93 10.63
CA VAL A 110 -12.90 -0.89 9.48
C VAL A 110 -11.86 0.20 9.67
N LEU A 111 -10.59 -0.19 9.73
CA LEU A 111 -9.46 0.73 9.53
C LEU A 111 -9.32 0.96 8.02
N PRO A 112 -9.60 2.16 7.51
CA PRO A 112 -9.75 2.39 6.08
C PRO A 112 -8.40 2.47 5.35
N GLN A 113 -8.39 2.03 4.10
CA GLN A 113 -7.23 2.17 3.21
C GLN A 113 -6.76 3.63 3.06
N ALA A 114 -7.69 4.58 3.08
CA ALA A 114 -7.38 6.01 3.07
C ALA A 114 -7.36 6.55 4.51
N GLN A 115 -6.33 7.31 4.86
CA GLN A 115 -6.17 7.86 6.21
C GLN A 115 -7.38 8.70 6.64
N GLN A 116 -7.85 8.46 7.87
CA GLN A 116 -8.90 9.24 8.51
C GLN A 116 -8.44 9.76 9.87
N GLU A 117 -8.87 10.97 10.21
CA GLU A 117 -8.58 11.57 11.52
C GLU A 117 -9.21 10.74 12.64
N GLY A 118 -8.48 10.52 13.73
CA GLY A 118 -8.97 9.79 14.89
C GLY A 118 -8.99 8.26 14.71
N VAL A 119 -8.51 7.75 13.58
CA VAL A 119 -8.39 6.31 13.30
C VAL A 119 -6.91 5.93 13.15
N VAL A 120 -6.51 4.77 13.65
CA VAL A 120 -5.16 4.23 13.38
C VAL A 120 -5.11 3.76 11.92
N TRP A 121 -4.00 4.02 11.24
CA TRP A 121 -3.86 3.80 9.81
C TRP A 121 -2.71 2.83 9.52
N PRO A 122 -2.98 1.51 9.61
CA PRO A 122 -1.97 0.47 9.40
C PRO A 122 -1.78 0.13 7.92
N GLY A 123 -0.52 0.22 7.49
CA GLY A 123 -0.04 -0.29 6.21
C GLY A 123 0.92 -1.46 6.38
N TRP A 124 1.43 -1.96 5.27
CA TRP A 124 2.62 -2.82 5.25
C TRP A 124 3.72 -2.22 4.38
N ASN A 125 4.96 -2.42 4.81
CA ASN A 125 6.11 -1.71 4.26
C ASN A 125 7.33 -2.64 4.15
N SER A 126 7.98 -2.66 2.98
CA SER A 126 9.21 -3.43 2.68
C SER A 126 10.40 -2.52 2.31
N GLN A 127 10.34 -1.24 2.68
CA GLN A 127 11.31 -0.19 2.36
C GLN A 127 12.43 -0.04 3.40
N ASP A 128 12.50 -0.89 4.42
CA ASP A 128 13.67 -0.95 5.29
C ASP A 128 14.94 -1.06 4.42
N ALA A 129 15.96 -0.26 4.76
CA ALA A 129 17.11 -0.07 3.90
C ALA A 129 17.90 -1.36 3.71
N GLU A 130 18.03 -2.18 4.76
CA GLU A 130 18.74 -3.45 4.68
C GLU A 130 17.90 -4.53 3.99
N VAL A 131 16.58 -4.54 4.20
CA VAL A 131 15.64 -5.39 3.44
C VAL A 131 15.75 -5.09 1.94
N THR A 132 15.71 -3.82 1.55
CA THR A 132 15.81 -3.39 0.15
C THR A 132 17.18 -3.71 -0.46
N ALA A 133 18.25 -3.59 0.32
CA ALA A 133 19.59 -3.93 -0.12
C ALA A 133 19.81 -5.44 -0.29
N SER A 134 19.20 -6.27 0.57
CA SER A 134 19.56 -7.67 0.73
C SER A 134 18.60 -8.66 0.07
N VAL A 135 17.29 -8.37 0.01
CA VAL A 135 16.28 -9.28 -0.53
C VAL A 135 16.23 -9.22 -2.07
N VAL A 136 15.93 -10.35 -2.72
CA VAL A 136 16.01 -10.48 -4.19
C VAL A 136 14.85 -9.79 -4.90
N ARG A 137 13.61 -10.11 -4.53
CA ARG A 137 12.41 -9.68 -5.28
C ARG A 137 11.23 -9.33 -4.38
N GLU A 138 10.86 -10.23 -3.49
CA GLU A 138 9.67 -10.09 -2.66
C GLU A 138 9.88 -10.66 -1.26
N VAL A 139 9.01 -10.26 -0.36
CA VAL A 139 8.76 -10.88 0.94
C VAL A 139 7.45 -11.65 0.83
N THR A 140 7.45 -12.93 1.20
CA THR A 140 6.22 -13.70 1.36
C THR A 140 5.62 -13.33 2.71
N TRP A 141 4.38 -12.85 2.72
CA TRP A 141 3.61 -12.55 3.92
C TRP A 141 2.48 -13.57 4.08
N GLU A 142 2.46 -14.28 5.21
CA GLU A 142 1.44 -15.27 5.53
C GLU A 142 0.61 -14.80 6.72
N LEU A 143 -0.72 -14.94 6.63
CA LEU A 143 -1.62 -14.97 7.78
C LEU A 143 -1.77 -16.43 8.20
N THR A 144 -1.24 -16.77 9.36
CA THR A 144 -1.12 -18.16 9.82
C THR A 144 -2.22 -18.58 10.79
N ASP A 145 -2.71 -17.64 11.61
CA ASP A 145 -3.86 -17.86 12.48
C ASP A 145 -4.56 -16.54 12.81
N VAL A 146 -5.83 -16.61 13.19
CA VAL A 146 -6.60 -15.47 13.72
C VAL A 146 -7.42 -15.94 14.92
N THR A 147 -7.22 -15.30 16.06
CA THR A 147 -8.06 -15.48 17.24
C THR A 147 -8.84 -14.19 17.50
N GLY A 148 -10.17 -14.26 17.61
CA GLY A 148 -11.03 -13.13 17.92
C GLY A 148 -12.50 -13.55 18.07
N PRO A 149 -13.40 -12.64 18.49
CA PRO A 149 -14.84 -12.93 18.64
C PRO A 149 -15.59 -13.05 17.31
N GLY A 150 -15.08 -12.44 16.25
CA GLY A 150 -15.65 -12.47 14.91
C GLY A 150 -14.57 -12.63 13.86
N ASP A 151 -14.90 -12.26 12.63
CA ASP A 151 -14.03 -12.43 11.47
C ASP A 151 -13.12 -11.22 11.27
N PHE A 152 -11.97 -11.49 10.66
CA PHE A 152 -10.98 -10.51 10.21
C PHE A 152 -10.84 -10.61 8.68
N VAL A 153 -10.92 -9.47 8.01
CA VAL A 153 -10.65 -9.39 6.56
C VAL A 153 -9.74 -8.20 6.27
N LEU A 154 -8.66 -8.46 5.53
CA LEU A 154 -7.81 -7.43 4.92
C LEU A 154 -8.12 -7.36 3.42
N PHE A 155 -8.51 -6.21 2.91
CA PHE A 155 -8.84 -6.04 1.49
C PHE A 155 -8.45 -4.67 0.94
N LEU A 156 -8.19 -4.61 -0.37
CA LEU A 156 -7.91 -3.39 -1.12
C LEU A 156 -9.15 -2.90 -1.86
N ASN A 157 -9.22 -1.60 -2.13
CA ASN A 157 -10.20 -1.03 -3.06
C ASN A 157 -9.78 -1.37 -4.50
N GLY A 158 -10.54 -2.25 -5.16
CA GLY A 158 -10.29 -2.65 -6.54
C GLY A 158 -10.73 -1.62 -7.59
N THR A 159 -10.44 -1.93 -8.87
CA THR A 159 -10.52 -0.98 -10.01
C THR A 159 -11.92 -0.38 -10.27
N PHE A 160 -12.99 -0.95 -9.71
CA PHE A 160 -14.36 -0.44 -9.85
C PHE A 160 -15.12 -0.32 -8.52
N GLY A 161 -14.39 -0.24 -7.41
CA GLY A 161 -14.97 -0.21 -6.06
C GLY A 161 -15.28 -1.58 -5.47
N ALA A 162 -15.17 -2.66 -6.26
CA ALA A 162 -15.20 -4.02 -5.73
C ALA A 162 -13.97 -4.28 -4.85
N PRO A 163 -14.12 -4.90 -3.67
CA PRO A 163 -13.00 -5.23 -2.80
C PRO A 163 -12.14 -6.34 -3.42
N GLU A 164 -10.83 -6.23 -3.22
CA GLU A 164 -9.84 -7.24 -3.54
C GLU A 164 -9.26 -7.79 -2.24
N THR A 165 -9.70 -8.97 -1.85
CA THR A 165 -9.29 -9.62 -0.59
C THR A 165 -7.81 -10.00 -0.62
N VAL A 166 -7.09 -9.61 0.42
CA VAL A 166 -5.70 -10.02 0.70
C VAL A 166 -5.69 -11.19 1.68
N PHE A 167 -6.44 -11.07 2.78
CA PHE A 167 -6.65 -12.14 3.76
C PHE A 167 -8.09 -12.14 4.26
N ASP A 168 -8.62 -13.33 4.55
CA ASP A 168 -9.98 -13.51 5.09
C ASP A 168 -9.99 -14.67 6.09
N SER A 169 -10.24 -14.40 7.37
CA SER A 169 -10.18 -15.43 8.42
C SER A 169 -11.26 -16.51 8.30
N THR A 170 -12.30 -16.30 7.50
CA THR A 170 -13.35 -17.31 7.24
C THR A 170 -12.87 -18.40 6.29
N GLU A 171 -11.84 -18.09 5.50
CA GLU A 171 -11.20 -19.01 4.56
C GLU A 171 -10.08 -19.83 5.24
N ARG A 172 -9.65 -20.91 4.58
CA ARG A 172 -8.64 -21.81 5.15
C ARG A 172 -7.31 -21.09 5.39
N LEU A 173 -6.80 -21.20 6.62
CA LEU A 173 -5.45 -20.77 7.00
C LEU A 173 -4.42 -21.93 6.90
N PRO A 174 -3.13 -21.65 6.66
CA PRO A 174 -2.55 -20.33 6.40
C PRO A 174 -2.90 -19.80 4.99
N GLN A 175 -2.94 -18.48 4.87
CA GLN A 175 -3.03 -17.77 3.58
C GLN A 175 -1.74 -17.01 3.33
N GLU A 176 -1.38 -16.77 2.07
CA GLU A 176 -0.13 -16.10 1.71
C GLU A 176 -0.30 -15.09 0.56
N THR A 177 0.49 -14.02 0.60
CA THR A 177 0.63 -13.03 -0.47
C THR A 177 2.08 -12.58 -0.60
N GLY A 178 2.44 -12.00 -1.76
CA GLY A 178 3.76 -11.43 -2.03
C GLY A 178 3.78 -9.92 -1.82
N ILE A 179 4.79 -9.42 -1.12
CA ILE A 179 5.10 -7.99 -1.00
C ILE A 179 6.37 -7.72 -1.80
N ASP A 180 6.24 -7.02 -2.93
CA ASP A 180 7.40 -6.58 -3.70
C ASP A 180 8.32 -5.72 -2.82
N ILE A 181 9.65 -5.85 -3.00
CA ILE A 181 10.61 -5.03 -2.27
C ILE A 181 10.49 -3.55 -2.65
N ASN A 182 10.76 -2.67 -1.67
CA ASN A 182 10.61 -1.23 -1.80
C ASN A 182 9.15 -0.79 -2.06
N THR A 183 8.22 -1.42 -1.35
CA THR A 183 6.78 -1.18 -1.44
C THR A 183 6.23 -0.67 -0.12
N HIS A 184 5.26 0.24 -0.20
CA HIS A 184 4.46 0.73 0.91
C HIS A 184 3.00 0.77 0.46
N VAL A 185 2.15 0.01 1.13
CA VAL A 185 0.73 -0.12 0.78
C VAL A 185 -0.13 -0.03 2.04
N HIS A 186 -1.31 0.57 1.86
CA HIS A 186 -2.39 0.57 2.84
C HIS A 186 -3.58 -0.22 2.30
N GLY A 187 -4.33 -0.84 3.21
CA GLY A 187 -5.55 -1.59 2.89
C GLY A 187 -6.63 -1.34 3.94
N ASN A 188 -7.80 -1.92 3.72
CA ASN A 188 -8.90 -1.88 4.66
C ASN A 188 -8.79 -3.09 5.59
N TRP A 189 -8.64 -2.86 6.90
CA TRP A 189 -8.61 -3.92 7.91
C TRP A 189 -9.96 -3.93 8.63
N ALA A 190 -10.75 -4.97 8.39
CA ALA A 190 -12.11 -5.09 8.90
C ALA A 190 -12.23 -6.16 9.98
N PHE A 191 -13.04 -5.88 10.99
CA PHE A 191 -13.40 -6.76 12.09
C PHE A 191 -14.91 -6.77 12.27
N THR A 192 -15.53 -7.94 12.30
CA THR A 192 -17.01 -8.05 12.32
C THR A 192 -17.61 -8.00 13.72
N GLU A 193 -16.83 -8.20 14.78
CA GLU A 193 -17.30 -8.09 16.17
C GLU A 193 -16.33 -7.29 17.06
N PRO A 194 -16.81 -6.65 18.13
CA PRO A 194 -15.94 -6.00 19.11
C PRO A 194 -15.29 -7.04 20.03
N GLY A 195 -13.96 -7.05 20.09
CA GLY A 195 -13.20 -7.87 21.03
C GLY A 195 -11.70 -7.84 20.74
N THR A 196 -10.93 -8.60 21.51
CA THR A 196 -9.49 -8.67 21.32
C THR A 196 -9.22 -9.59 20.15
N TYR A 197 -8.42 -9.13 19.19
CA TYR A 197 -7.97 -9.94 18.06
C TYR A 197 -6.45 -10.13 18.11
N LEU A 198 -6.03 -11.37 17.88
CA LEU A 198 -4.64 -11.78 17.69
C LEU A 198 -4.49 -12.28 16.25
N LEU A 199 -3.64 -11.63 15.47
CA LEU A 199 -3.39 -11.99 14.08
C LEU A 199 -1.96 -12.51 13.98
N ASP A 200 -1.82 -13.82 13.84
CA ASP A 200 -0.53 -14.46 13.72
C ASP A 200 -0.06 -14.39 12.28
N MET A 201 1.04 -13.69 12.06
CA MET A 201 1.62 -13.51 10.74
C MET A 201 3.05 -14.01 10.67
N ARG A 202 3.47 -14.34 9.45
CA ARG A 202 4.82 -14.79 9.15
C ARG A 202 5.34 -14.08 7.92
N MET A 203 6.53 -13.51 7.99
CA MET A 203 7.20 -12.91 6.83
C MET A 203 8.51 -13.63 6.52
N LYS A 204 8.63 -14.10 5.28
CA LYS A 204 9.78 -14.85 4.77
C LYS A 204 10.43 -14.11 3.61
N ALA A 205 11.75 -14.19 3.53
CA ALA A 205 12.49 -13.68 2.39
C ALA A 205 13.74 -14.49 2.12
N THR A 206 14.15 -14.55 0.86
CA THR A 206 15.46 -15.06 0.46
C THR A 206 16.33 -13.91 -0.02
N THR A 207 17.53 -13.82 0.54
CA THR A 207 18.51 -12.79 0.18
C THR A 207 19.24 -13.12 -1.12
N LYS A 208 19.91 -12.13 -1.69
CA LYS A 208 20.76 -12.26 -2.89
C LYS A 208 21.88 -13.30 -2.71
N GLU A 209 22.26 -13.58 -1.48
CA GLU A 209 23.26 -14.59 -1.11
C GLU A 209 22.67 -16.00 -0.96
N GLY A 210 21.35 -16.17 -1.18
CA GLY A 210 20.66 -17.45 -1.06
C GLY A 210 20.30 -17.84 0.38
N LYS A 211 20.52 -16.97 1.37
CA LYS A 211 20.08 -17.19 2.75
C LYS A 211 18.60 -16.85 2.89
N THR A 212 17.82 -17.79 3.43
CA THR A 212 16.41 -17.59 3.76
C THR A 212 16.27 -17.13 5.22
N TYR A 213 15.41 -16.16 5.41
CA TYR A 213 14.97 -15.65 6.71
C TYR A 213 13.47 -15.80 6.86
N ASP A 214 13.05 -15.86 8.10
CA ASP A 214 11.67 -16.07 8.50
C ASP A 214 11.46 -15.47 9.89
N SER A 215 10.33 -14.81 10.09
CA SER A 215 9.90 -14.32 11.40
C SER A 215 8.39 -14.44 11.52
N ARG A 216 7.92 -15.11 12.57
CA ARG A 216 6.50 -15.17 12.98
C ARG A 216 6.27 -14.22 14.15
N ARG A 217 5.19 -13.45 14.09
CA ARG A 217 4.80 -12.44 15.08
C ARG A 217 3.28 -12.36 15.17
N THR A 218 2.78 -11.86 16.30
CA THR A 218 1.36 -11.67 16.54
C THR A 218 1.05 -10.18 16.60
N LEU A 219 0.12 -9.71 15.77
CA LEU A 219 -0.44 -8.37 15.93
C LEU A 219 -1.61 -8.41 16.91
N HIS A 220 -1.65 -7.43 17.80
CA HIS A 220 -2.70 -7.29 18.79
C HIS A 220 -3.62 -6.12 18.43
N PHE A 221 -4.92 -6.40 18.35
CA PHE A 221 -5.95 -5.38 18.13
C PHE A 221 -6.97 -5.39 19.27
N SER A 222 -7.41 -4.19 19.64
CA SER A 222 -8.54 -3.97 20.54
C SER A 222 -9.65 -3.29 19.76
N VAL A 223 -10.73 -4.03 19.48
CA VAL A 223 -11.81 -3.59 18.59
C VAL A 223 -13.05 -3.14 19.36
N GLY A 224 -13.55 -1.94 19.07
CA GLY A 224 -14.69 -1.35 19.76
C GLY A 224 -14.38 -0.86 21.18
N PRO A 225 -15.39 -0.70 22.05
CA PRO A 225 -15.30 0.08 23.29
C PRO A 225 -14.63 -0.66 24.46
N GLN A 226 -13.90 -1.73 24.20
CA GLN A 226 -13.24 -2.51 25.25
C GLN A 226 -11.93 -1.83 25.73
N ASP A 227 -11.44 -2.29 26.88
CA ASP A 227 -10.14 -1.88 27.40
C ASP A 227 -9.00 -2.51 26.58
N PRO A 228 -8.16 -1.71 25.88
CA PRO A 228 -7.04 -2.21 25.07
C PRO A 228 -5.99 -2.97 25.88
N GLU A 229 -5.88 -2.73 27.19
CA GLU A 229 -4.89 -3.40 28.04
C GLU A 229 -5.10 -4.92 28.08
N LYS A 230 -6.33 -5.39 27.82
CA LYS A 230 -6.64 -6.82 27.74
C LYS A 230 -5.85 -7.51 26.63
N ALA A 231 -5.63 -6.82 25.52
CA ALA A 231 -4.96 -7.38 24.35
C ALA A 231 -3.48 -7.71 24.64
N PHE A 232 -2.78 -6.97 25.51
CA PHE A 232 -1.41 -7.31 25.92
C PHE A 232 -1.28 -8.59 26.76
N THR A 233 -2.39 -9.11 27.26
CA THR A 233 -2.42 -10.31 28.11
C THR A 233 -3.18 -11.46 27.47
N ALA A 234 -3.81 -11.22 26.32
CA ALA A 234 -4.42 -12.26 25.52
C ALA A 234 -3.30 -13.17 25.01
N SER A 235 -3.39 -14.45 25.35
CA SER A 235 -2.48 -15.46 24.84
C SER A 235 -3.16 -16.19 23.70
N ASP A 236 -2.40 -16.44 22.64
CA ASP A 236 -2.79 -17.39 21.61
C ASP A 236 -3.03 -18.78 22.25
N PRO A 237 -4.23 -19.36 22.15
CA PRO A 237 -4.47 -20.73 22.61
C PRO A 237 -3.67 -21.79 21.83
N ALA A 238 -3.07 -21.46 20.67
CA ALA A 238 -2.28 -22.36 19.82
C ALA A 238 -0.76 -22.42 20.13
N GLY A 239 -0.25 -21.59 21.04
CA GLY A 239 0.90 -21.95 21.89
C GLY A 239 2.21 -21.17 21.73
N THR A 240 2.83 -20.97 22.89
CA THR A 240 4.26 -20.68 23.14
C THR A 240 5.19 -20.85 21.93
N HIS A 241 5.65 -19.74 21.37
CA HIS A 241 6.77 -19.73 20.44
C HIS A 241 8.07 -20.07 21.19
N GLU A 242 8.52 -21.33 21.13
CA GLU A 242 9.89 -21.66 21.46
C GLU A 242 10.82 -21.07 20.38
N ASP A 243 11.37 -19.89 20.65
CA ASP A 243 12.64 -19.46 20.05
C ASP A 243 13.74 -20.45 20.46
N ARG A 244 14.12 -21.36 19.57
CA ARG A 244 15.37 -22.12 19.69
C ARG A 244 16.29 -21.89 18.50
N LYS A 245 17.18 -20.91 18.70
CA LYS A 245 18.45 -20.74 17.97
C LYS A 245 19.20 -22.08 17.78
N THR A 246 19.61 -22.32 16.53
CA THR A 246 20.81 -23.05 16.07
C THR A 246 20.97 -24.55 16.37
N ARG A 247 21.02 -25.37 15.31
CA ARG A 247 22.20 -26.20 15.04
C ARG A 247 22.28 -26.70 13.59
N SER A 248 23.39 -26.34 12.95
CA SER A 248 23.88 -26.83 11.68
C SER A 248 24.06 -28.36 11.66
N SER A 249 23.77 -28.99 10.51
CA SER A 249 24.04 -30.40 10.20
C SER A 249 25.54 -30.74 10.19
N PRO A 250 25.90 -32.04 10.26
CA PRO A 250 26.36 -32.68 9.02
C PRO A 250 25.91 -34.15 8.80
N SER A 251 25.43 -34.41 7.57
CA SER A 251 25.71 -35.49 6.60
C SER A 251 25.70 -37.01 6.91
N HIS A 252 25.07 -37.74 5.95
CA HIS A 252 25.23 -39.12 5.43
C HIS A 252 24.50 -40.31 6.09
N ALA A 253 23.50 -40.89 5.38
CA ALA A 253 23.67 -42.02 4.44
C ALA A 253 22.33 -42.60 3.89
N GLN A 254 22.30 -42.76 2.57
CA GLN A 254 21.59 -43.70 1.66
C GLN A 254 20.11 -44.15 1.82
N ALA A 255 19.37 -43.79 0.76
CA ALA A 255 18.31 -44.45 -0.02
C ALA A 255 17.82 -45.88 0.34
N ASP A 256 16.49 -46.04 0.33
CA ASP A 256 15.82 -46.94 -0.61
C ASP A 256 14.36 -46.48 -0.87
N GLY A 257 13.90 -46.69 -2.10
CA GLY A 257 12.73 -46.01 -2.67
C GLY A 257 11.37 -46.64 -2.39
N SER A 258 10.33 -45.83 -2.66
CA SER A 258 9.14 -46.27 -3.37
C SER A 258 8.35 -45.05 -3.85
N SER A 259 7.91 -45.14 -5.10
CA SER A 259 7.06 -44.22 -5.82
C SER A 259 5.71 -44.04 -5.12
N ASP A 260 5.24 -42.80 -5.03
CA ASP A 260 3.82 -42.50 -5.23
C ASP A 260 3.65 -41.10 -5.83
N SER A 261 2.88 -41.08 -6.90
CA SER A 261 2.44 -39.93 -7.66
C SER A 261 1.41 -39.13 -6.86
N ALA A 262 1.70 -37.87 -6.56
CA ALA A 262 0.70 -36.88 -6.20
C ALA A 262 1.04 -35.56 -6.92
N GLY A 263 0.12 -35.12 -7.76
CA GLY A 263 0.26 -33.95 -8.62
C GLY A 263 0.56 -32.70 -7.82
N SER A 264 1.69 -32.07 -8.12
CA SER A 264 2.04 -30.74 -7.66
C SER A 264 1.17 -29.71 -8.37
N SER A 265 0.10 -29.26 -7.72
CA SER A 265 -0.59 -28.03 -8.08
C SER A 265 0.21 -26.84 -7.54
N THR A 266 1.25 -26.45 -8.28
CA THR A 266 1.88 -25.13 -8.13
C THR A 266 0.95 -24.09 -8.75
N ALA A 267 0.06 -23.51 -7.95
CA ALA A 267 -0.66 -22.31 -8.35
C ALA A 267 0.24 -21.11 -8.04
N LEU A 268 1.07 -20.72 -9.02
CA LEU A 268 1.75 -19.42 -9.00
C LEU A 268 0.68 -18.34 -9.20
N TRP A 269 0.29 -17.66 -8.13
CA TRP A 269 -0.46 -16.41 -8.23
C TRP A 269 0.52 -15.26 -8.42
N TRP A 270 0.65 -14.81 -9.67
CA TRP A 270 1.28 -13.54 -9.98
C TRP A 270 0.22 -12.45 -9.93
N GLY A 271 0.47 -11.41 -9.14
CA GLY A 271 -0.04 -10.07 -9.44
C GLY A 271 -1.01 -9.48 -8.44
N ILE A 272 -0.47 -8.92 -7.36
CA ILE A 272 -0.98 -7.64 -6.83
C ILE A 272 0.21 -6.68 -6.85
N GLY A 273 0.57 -6.26 -8.06
CA GLY A 273 1.73 -5.41 -8.31
C GLY A 273 1.64 -4.80 -9.69
N ALA A 274 0.89 -3.69 -9.79
CA ALA A 274 1.10 -2.56 -10.71
C ALA A 274 -0.21 -1.90 -11.16
N VAL A 275 -0.72 -0.94 -10.38
CA VAL A 275 -1.38 0.23 -10.98
C VAL A 275 -1.04 1.48 -10.19
N ALA A 276 0.10 2.11 -10.50
CA ALA A 276 0.25 3.55 -10.35
C ALA A 276 1.57 4.03 -10.98
N ILE A 277 1.65 4.20 -12.32
CA ILE A 277 2.40 5.30 -12.98
C ILE A 277 1.95 5.35 -14.46
N VAL A 278 1.15 6.34 -14.88
CA VAL A 278 1.38 7.22 -16.05
C VAL A 278 0.37 8.37 -16.02
N ALA A 279 0.74 9.51 -15.43
CA ALA A 279 0.19 10.82 -15.81
C ALA A 279 1.16 11.99 -15.54
N ALA A 280 2.47 11.77 -15.61
CA ALA A 280 3.46 12.86 -15.65
C ALA A 280 4.09 13.07 -17.05
N ALA A 281 3.90 12.13 -17.99
CA ALA A 281 4.48 12.23 -19.34
C ALA A 281 3.68 13.10 -20.33
N ALA A 282 2.38 13.34 -20.08
CA ALA A 282 1.52 14.11 -21.00
C ALA A 282 1.75 15.64 -20.94
N LEU A 283 2.27 16.17 -19.82
CA LEU A 283 2.50 17.62 -19.67
C LEU A 283 3.81 18.12 -20.30
N ILE A 284 4.80 17.24 -20.48
CA ILE A 284 6.09 17.60 -21.13
C ILE A 284 5.95 17.59 -22.66
N ALA A 285 5.10 16.72 -23.24
CA ALA A 285 4.85 16.68 -24.68
C ALA A 285 4.05 17.90 -25.19
N VAL A 286 3.12 18.45 -24.39
CA VAL A 286 2.29 19.61 -24.78
C VAL A 286 3.07 20.93 -24.69
N ARG A 287 4.05 21.05 -23.78
CA ARG A 287 4.92 22.24 -23.69
C ARG A 287 5.97 22.31 -24.81
N ARG A 288 6.40 21.17 -25.38
CA ARG A 288 7.30 21.13 -26.55
C ARG A 288 6.57 21.44 -27.87
N ARG A 289 5.30 21.04 -28.03
CA ARG A 289 4.51 21.38 -29.23
C ARG A 289 4.13 22.87 -29.32
N ARG A 290 3.95 23.58 -28.21
CA ARG A 290 3.59 25.01 -28.22
C ARG A 290 4.75 26.00 -28.40
N ARG A 291 5.99 25.51 -28.47
CA ARG A 291 7.18 26.34 -28.76
C ARG A 291 7.70 26.21 -30.19
N GLY A 292 7.06 25.37 -31.03
CA GLY A 292 7.47 25.14 -32.42
C GLY A 292 6.71 25.92 -33.51
N ASP A 293 5.55 26.51 -33.21
CA ASP A 293 4.67 27.10 -34.24
C ASP A 293 4.65 28.65 -34.24
N ARG A 294 5.83 29.28 -34.10
CA ARG A 294 5.99 30.71 -34.40
C ARG A 294 7.21 30.96 -35.29
N GLU A 295 7.17 30.42 -36.49
CA GLU A 295 7.85 30.99 -37.66
C GLU A 295 6.85 30.97 -38.82
N GLY A 296 6.31 32.14 -39.14
CA GLY A 296 5.48 32.35 -40.33
C GLY A 296 6.35 32.30 -41.60
N PRO A 297 5.73 32.06 -42.77
CA PRO A 297 6.44 31.72 -44.00
C PRO A 297 7.27 32.89 -44.53
N ALA A 298 8.52 32.60 -44.88
CA ALA A 298 9.36 33.49 -45.68
C ALA A 298 8.79 33.63 -47.11
N PRO A 299 8.76 34.84 -47.70
CA PRO A 299 8.39 35.03 -49.09
C PRO A 299 9.51 34.55 -50.04
N ALA A 300 9.08 34.10 -51.22
CA ALA A 300 9.90 33.56 -52.29
C ALA A 300 10.99 34.54 -52.78
N ALA A 301 12.14 33.99 -53.16
CA ALA A 301 13.22 34.70 -53.82
C ALA A 301 12.97 34.81 -55.33
N GLU A 302 13.04 36.02 -55.88
CA GLU A 302 13.43 36.22 -57.28
C GLU A 302 14.19 37.56 -57.43
N THR A 303 15.45 37.43 -57.86
CA THR A 303 16.27 38.30 -58.73
C THR A 303 16.24 39.84 -58.56
N ASP A 304 17.39 40.42 -58.23
CA ASP A 304 18.30 41.16 -59.15
C ASP A 304 19.13 42.22 -58.38
N ALA A 305 20.38 42.41 -58.79
CA ALA A 305 21.32 43.41 -58.25
C ALA A 305 21.26 44.72 -59.07
N PRO A 306 22.07 45.78 -58.83
CA PRO A 306 22.75 46.26 -57.63
C PRO A 306 22.42 47.75 -57.28
N ALA A 307 22.98 48.19 -56.15
CA ALA A 307 23.32 49.54 -55.66
C ALA A 307 22.97 50.81 -56.48
N VAL A 308 22.53 51.87 -55.79
CA VAL A 308 23.07 53.26 -55.79
C VAL A 308 22.16 54.20 -54.96
N GLY A 309 22.78 55.04 -54.11
CA GLY A 309 22.40 56.47 -54.00
C GLY A 309 21.63 57.00 -52.78
N LYS A 310 22.38 57.64 -51.87
CA LYS A 310 22.22 59.01 -51.29
C LYS A 310 20.84 59.57 -50.85
N GLY A 311 20.91 60.30 -49.73
CA GLY A 311 20.07 61.49 -49.41
C GLY A 311 19.26 61.29 -48.12
N GLU A 312 19.63 61.83 -46.97
CA GLU A 312 19.57 63.26 -46.56
C GLU A 312 18.14 63.72 -46.22
N THR A 313 17.91 64.01 -44.91
CA THR A 313 17.04 65.05 -44.28
C THR A 313 15.55 65.13 -44.71
N ASP A 314 14.56 65.57 -43.96
CA ASP A 314 14.47 66.53 -42.86
C ASP A 314 13.06 66.39 -42.20
N GLU A 315 12.94 66.98 -41.02
CA GLU A 315 11.75 67.42 -40.27
C GLU A 315 10.74 68.28 -41.11
N PRO A 316 9.73 68.99 -40.55
CA PRO A 316 8.98 68.87 -39.28
C PRO A 316 7.44 69.12 -39.40
N ALA A 317 6.81 69.13 -38.22
CA ALA A 317 5.54 69.76 -37.78
C ALA A 317 4.30 68.88 -37.69
#